data_AF-A0A953UTL1-F1
#
_entry.id   AF-A0A953UTL1-F1
#
_cell.length_a   1.000
_cell.length_b   1.000
_cell.length_c   1.000
_cell.angle_alpha   90.00
_cell.angle_beta   90.00
_cell.angle_gamma   90.00
#
_symmetry.space_group_name_H-M   'P 1'
#
loop_
_entity.id
_entity.type
_entity.pdbx_description
1 polymer ?
#
loop_
_entity_poly.entity_id
_entity_poly.type
_entity_poly.pdbx_seq_one_letter_code
_entity_poly.pdbx_strand_id
1 'polypeptide(L)'
;MKIRSRKFEGRCARHKRYNPPVDGQGAIKGGCKRCDLLFEIWEASLKLNQLIRKFDPAHDDLERPPAPKPPAHDPRQLSLIGE
;
A
#
# COMPACT_ATOMS: atom_id res chain seq x y z
N MET A 1 5.71 10.14 14.05
CA MET A 1 4.38 10.55 13.55
C MET A 1 3.28 9.75 14.26
N LYS A 2 2.09 10.32 14.52
CA LYS A 2 0.96 9.59 15.14
C LYS A 2 -0.30 9.68 14.27
N ILE A 3 -0.73 8.55 13.71
CA ILE A 3 -1.99 8.41 12.97
C ILE A 3 -3.00 7.74 13.92
N ARG A 4 -4.03 8.47 14.35
CA ARG A 4 -5.06 7.94 15.28
C ARG A 4 -6.16 7.22 14.50
N SER A 5 -6.60 6.06 14.97
CA SER A 5 -7.79 5.39 14.44
C SER A 5 -9.03 6.24 14.74
N ARG A 6 -9.80 6.57 13.70
CA ARG A 6 -11.06 7.32 13.81
C ARG A 6 -12.20 6.37 13.46
N LYS A 7 -13.18 6.23 14.35
CA LYS A 7 -14.47 5.64 14.00
C LYS A 7 -15.24 6.69 13.21
N PHE A 8 -15.70 6.32 12.01
CA PHE A 8 -16.48 7.20 11.15
C PHE A 8 -17.89 6.64 10.99
N GLU A 9 -18.89 7.39 11.46
CA GLU A 9 -20.31 6.98 11.44
C GLU A 9 -21.10 7.69 10.33
N GLY A 10 -20.44 8.00 9.22
CA GLY A 10 -21.07 8.69 8.09
C GLY A 10 -22.19 7.87 7.46
N ARG A 11 -23.37 8.46 7.30
CA ARG A 11 -24.51 7.87 6.59
C ARG A 11 -25.08 8.81 5.53
N CYS A 12 -25.65 8.24 4.47
CA CYS A 12 -26.41 8.97 3.47
C CYS A 12 -27.90 9.02 3.86
N ALA A 13 -28.50 10.22 3.88
CA ALA A 13 -29.91 10.39 4.23
C ALA A 13 -30.86 9.70 3.22
N ARG A 14 -30.50 9.70 1.93
CA ARG A 14 -31.27 9.08 0.84
C ARG A 14 -31.05 7.57 0.76
N HIS A 15 -29.84 7.11 1.02
CA HIS A 15 -29.45 5.70 0.89
C HIS A 15 -29.01 5.13 2.24
N LYS A 16 -29.98 4.93 3.14
CA LYS A 16 -29.71 4.50 4.53
C LYS A 16 -29.09 3.10 4.64
N ARG A 17 -29.28 2.27 3.61
CA ARG A 17 -28.78 0.88 3.57
C ARG A 17 -27.44 0.72 2.83
N TYR A 18 -26.95 1.78 2.18
CA TYR A 18 -25.69 1.69 1.45
C TYR A 18 -24.53 1.51 2.43
N ASN A 19 -23.77 0.45 2.24
CA ASN A 19 -22.65 0.04 3.06
C ASN A 19 -21.41 -0.19 2.18
N PRO A 20 -20.44 0.75 2.14
CA PRO A 20 -19.28 0.66 1.25
C PRO A 20 -18.50 -0.66 1.24
N PRO A 21 -18.22 -1.31 2.39
CA PRO A 21 -17.45 -2.56 2.43
C PRO A 21 -18.16 -3.77 1.82
N VAL A 22 -19.49 -3.74 1.76
CA VAL A 22 -20.30 -4.89 1.30
C VAL A 22 -20.81 -4.62 -0.12
N ASP A 23 -21.31 -3.42 -0.36
CA ASP A 23 -21.99 -3.07 -1.61
C ASP A 23 -21.02 -2.59 -2.70
N GLY A 24 -19.86 -2.04 -2.31
CA GLY A 24 -18.88 -1.47 -3.24
C GLY A 24 -19.35 -0.20 -3.95
N GLN A 25 -18.57 0.26 -4.93
CA GLN A 25 -18.86 1.49 -5.68
C GLN A 25 -20.05 1.32 -6.64
N GLY A 26 -20.21 0.15 -7.27
CA GLY A 26 -21.24 -0.10 -8.28
C GLY A 26 -22.68 -0.06 -7.76
N ALA A 27 -22.88 -0.20 -6.45
CA ALA A 27 -24.19 -0.13 -5.82
C ALA A 27 -24.68 1.30 -5.54
N ILE A 28 -23.89 2.32 -5.90
CA ILE A 28 -24.26 3.72 -5.70
C ILE A 28 -25.36 4.11 -6.68
N LYS A 29 -26.56 4.33 -6.14
CA LYS A 29 -27.74 4.66 -6.93
C LYS A 29 -27.72 6.13 -7.37
N GLY A 30 -27.89 6.36 -8.67
CA GLY A 30 -28.09 7.67 -9.27
C GLY A 30 -26.93 8.65 -9.08
N GLY A 31 -25.68 8.17 -9.00
CA GLY A 31 -24.50 9.03 -8.84
C GLY A 31 -24.53 9.86 -7.57
N CYS A 32 -24.99 9.27 -6.47
CA CYS A 32 -25.17 9.99 -5.22
C CYS A 32 -23.82 10.40 -4.62
N LYS A 33 -23.46 11.68 -4.77
CA LYS A 33 -22.21 12.27 -4.26
C LYS A 33 -21.89 11.98 -2.79
N ARG A 34 -22.92 11.84 -1.96
CA ARG A 34 -22.74 11.50 -0.53
C ARG A 34 -22.35 10.04 -0.33
N CYS A 35 -22.89 9.13 -1.15
CA CYS A 35 -22.47 7.73 -1.15
C CYS A 35 -21.09 7.57 -1.79
N ASP A 36 -20.80 8.31 -2.86
CA ASP A 36 -19.46 8.33 -3.47
C ASP A 36 -18.41 8.74 -2.43
N LEU A 37 -18.62 9.87 -1.74
CA LEU A 37 -17.68 10.33 -0.72
C LEU A 37 -17.55 9.33 0.45
N LEU A 38 -18.66 8.69 0.85
CA LEU A 38 -18.64 7.65 1.89
C LEU A 38 -17.80 6.44 1.45
N PHE A 39 -17.87 6.08 0.17
CA PHE A 39 -17.06 5.02 -0.42
C PHE A 39 -15.57 5.42 -0.49
N GLU A 40 -15.26 6.63 -0.95
CA GLU A 40 -13.88 7.16 -1.02
C GLU A 40 -13.21 7.17 0.36
N ILE A 41 -13.93 7.59 1.40
CA ILE A 41 -13.41 7.58 2.79
C ILE A 41 -13.05 6.16 3.22
N TRP A 42 -13.91 5.19 2.92
CA TRP A 42 -13.66 3.79 3.25
C TRP A 42 -12.46 3.23 2.48
N GLU A 43 -12.38 3.46 1.16
CA GLU A 43 -11.27 3.02 0.32
C GLU A 43 -9.94 3.63 0.78
N ALA A 44 -9.93 4.94 1.07
CA ALA A 44 -8.78 5.63 1.59
C ALA A 44 -8.29 5.03 2.92
N SER A 45 -9.21 4.59 3.79
CA SER A 45 -8.86 3.92 5.04
C SER A 45 -8.15 2.58 4.82
N LEU A 46 -8.58 1.80 3.81
CA LEU A 46 -7.92 0.54 3.44
C LEU A 46 -6.53 0.81 2.88
N LYS A 47 -6.40 1.77 1.96
CA LYS A 47 -5.12 2.16 1.37
C LYS A 47 -4.15 2.64 2.44
N LEU A 48 -4.60 3.47 3.37
CA LEU A 48 -3.79 3.93 4.49
C LEU A 48 -3.27 2.75 5.34
N ASN A 49 -4.15 1.81 5.70
CA ASN A 49 -3.76 0.62 6.46
C ASN A 49 -2.71 -0.23 5.72
N GLN A 50 -2.85 -0.38 4.40
CA GLN A 50 -1.87 -1.10 3.59
C GLN A 50 -0.50 -0.37 3.56
N LEU A 51 -0.50 0.95 3.40
CA LEU A 51 0.71 1.76 3.40
C LEU A 51 1.45 1.66 4.74
N ILE A 52 0.72 1.76 5.86
CA ILE A 52 1.30 1.62 7.20
C ILE A 52 1.94 0.23 7.38
N ARG A 53 1.31 -0.84 6.88
CA ARG A 53 1.87 -2.20 6.99
C ARG A 53 3.10 -2.43 6.10
N LYS A 54 3.17 -1.75 4.96
CA LYS A 54 4.31 -1.86 4.02
C LYS A 54 5.50 -1.02 4.46
N PHE A 55 5.28 -0.01 5.28
CA PHE A 55 6.34 0.85 5.78
C PHE A 55 7.13 0.10 6.86
N ASP A 56 8.38 -0.26 6.55
CA ASP A 56 9.31 -0.84 7.52
C ASP A 56 10.01 0.30 8.28
N PRO A 57 9.74 0.48 9.59
CA PRO A 57 10.35 1.55 10.37
C PRO A 57 11.84 1.32 10.65
N ALA A 58 12.35 0.11 10.45
CA ALA A 58 13.73 -0.25 10.70
C ALA A 58 14.58 -0.23 9.42
N HIS A 59 13.96 -0.02 8.26
CA HIS A 59 14.68 0.13 7.00
C HIS A 59 15.45 1.45 6.99
N ASP A 60 16.77 1.38 6.87
CA ASP A 60 17.63 2.54 6.67
C ASP A 60 17.79 2.81 5.17
N ASP A 61 17.12 3.86 4.69
CA ASP A 61 17.18 4.31 3.29
C ASP A 61 18.59 4.77 2.85
N LEU A 62 19.51 5.01 3.80
CA LEU A 62 20.88 5.43 3.53
C LEU A 62 21.86 4.26 3.40
N GLU A 63 21.49 3.06 3.82
CA GLU A 63 22.32 1.88 3.62
C GLU A 63 22.39 1.54 2.13
N ARG A 64 23.60 1.59 1.57
CA ARG A 64 23.85 1.14 0.20
C ARG A 64 23.45 -0.34 0.11
N PRO A 65 22.57 -0.73 -0.83
CA PRO A 65 22.22 -2.12 -1.05
C PRO A 65 23.50 -2.96 -1.21
N PRO A 66 23.57 -4.17 -0.64
CA PRO A 66 24.74 -5.01 -0.77
C PRO A 66 25.07 -5.17 -2.25
N ALA A 67 26.31 -4.84 -2.61
CA ALA A 67 26.77 -4.98 -3.99
C ALA A 67 26.48 -6.42 -4.45
N PRO A 68 26.01 -6.62 -5.70
CA PRO A 68 25.79 -7.95 -6.23
C PRO A 68 27.09 -8.75 -6.02
N LYS A 69 26.97 -9.94 -5.40
CA LYS A 69 28.14 -10.80 -5.19
C LYS A 69 28.83 -10.97 -6.54
N PRO A 70 30.13 -10.66 -6.64
CA PRO A 70 30.85 -10.88 -7.89
C PRO A 70 30.67 -12.36 -8.26
N PRO A 71 30.44 -12.67 -9.54
CA PRO A 71 30.33 -14.05 -9.98
C PRO A 71 31.58 -14.79 -9.48
N ALA A 72 31.38 -15.99 -8.92
CA ALA A 72 32.49 -16.84 -8.52
C ALA A 72 33.44 -16.97 -9.71
N HIS A 73 34.69 -16.51 -9.56
CA HIS A 73 35.67 -16.51 -10.63
C HIS A 73 35.81 -17.94 -11.19
N ASP A 74 35.67 -18.10 -12.51
CA ASP A 74 35.93 -19.38 -13.17
C ASP A 74 37.42 -19.70 -13.00
N PRO A 75 37.79 -20.87 -12.44
CA PRO A 75 39.18 -21.29 -12.26
C PRO A 75 40.04 -21.20 -13.54
N ARG A 76 39.41 -21.26 -14.73
CA ARG A 76 40.09 -21.10 -16.03
C ARG A 76 40.54 -19.68 -16.36
N GLN A 77 40.06 -18.66 -15.64
CA GLN A 77 40.51 -17.27 -15.85
C GLN A 77 41.80 -16.95 -15.09
N LEU A 78 42.20 -17.77 -14.11
CA LEU A 78 43.42 -17.60 -13.33
C LEU A 78 44.70 -18.07 -14.05
N SER A 79 44.56 -18.89 -15.11
CA SER A 79 45.69 -19.40 -15.90
C SER A 79 46.27 -18.40 -16.91
N LEU A 80 45.72 -17.18 -17.00
CA LEU A 80 46.21 -16.12 -17.89
C LEU A 80 47.08 -15.07 -17.18
N ILE A 81 47.26 -15.17 -15.86
CA ILE A 81 48.03 -14.22 -15.04
C ILE A 81 49.43 -14.77 -14.69
N GLY A 82 49.82 -15.92 -15.25
CA GLY A 82 51.13 -16.53 -15.03
C GLY A 82 51.88 -16.83 -16.32
N GLU A 83 52.67 -15.85 -16.79
CA GLU A 83 54.11 -15.93 -17.12
C GLU A 83 54.62 -14.52 -17.51
#